data_AF-A0A7V6BZJ3-F1
#
_entry.id   AF-A0A7V6BZJ3-F1
#
_cell.length_a   1.000
_cell.length_b   1.000
_cell.length_c   1.000
_cell.angle_alpha   90.00
_cell.angle_beta   90.00
_cell.angle_gamma   90.00
#
_symmetry.space_group_name_H-M   'P 1'
#
loop_
_entity.id
_entity.type
_entity.pdbx_description
1 polymer ?
#
loop_
_entity_poly.entity_id
_entity_poly.type
_entity_poly.pdbx_seq_one_letter_code
_entity_poly.pdbx_strand_id
1 'polypeptide(L)'
;MSRHVLFDLAVARALSYATRLAIMDKKHSSKAMHDGLELWYLKTRFAYRVPLEDIIEILQTYPNDGSKWQGGKTGKWQKTNMKKQI
;
A
#
# COMPACT_ATOMS: atom_id res chain seq x y z
N MET A 1 11.14 -14.87 -3.58
CA MET A 1 9.85 -14.14 -3.64
C MET A 1 9.69 -13.60 -5.05
N SER A 2 8.57 -13.85 -5.72
CA SER A 2 8.34 -13.31 -7.08
C SER A 2 8.15 -11.79 -7.01
N ARG A 3 8.40 -11.09 -8.12
CA ARG A 3 8.24 -9.62 -8.20
C ARG A 3 6.81 -9.19 -7.81
N HIS A 4 5.80 -9.97 -8.19
CA HIS A 4 4.40 -9.70 -7.84
C HIS A 4 4.16 -9.80 -6.34
N VAL A 5 4.64 -10.88 -5.71
CA VAL A 5 4.47 -11.08 -4.26
C VAL A 5 5.22 -10.02 -3.46
N LEU A 6 6.38 -9.56 -3.95
CA LEU A 6 7.12 -8.46 -3.33
C LEU A 6 6.37 -7.13 -3.42
N PHE A 7 5.77 -6.85 -4.58
CA PHE A 7 4.94 -5.66 -4.80
C PHE A 7 3.71 -5.67 -3.90
N ASP A 8 2.96 -6.79 -3.87
CA ASP A 8 1.79 -6.96 -3.01
C ASP A 8 2.13 -6.74 -1.53
N LEU A 9 3.28 -7.27 -1.09
CA LEU A 9 3.79 -7.05 0.27
C LEU A 9 4.16 -5.58 0.52
N ALA A 10 4.78 -4.90 -0.44
CA ALA A 10 5.14 -3.49 -0.31
C ALA A 10 3.89 -2.62 -0.16
N VAL A 11 2.86 -2.84 -1.00
CA VAL A 11 1.56 -2.14 -0.91
C VAL A 11 0.90 -2.40 0.45
N ALA A 12 0.86 -3.65 0.91
CA ALA A 12 0.26 -3.98 2.20
C ALA A 12 0.96 -3.30 3.40
N ARG A 13 2.29 -3.22 3.37
CA ARG A 13 3.07 -2.58 4.45
C ARG A 13 2.98 -1.05 4.39
N ALA A 14 3.02 -0.48 3.20
CA ALA A 14 2.83 0.95 2.98
C ALA A 14 1.43 1.39 3.44
N LEU A 15 0.38 0.65 3.08
CA LEU A 15 -0.99 0.90 3.53
C LEU A 15 -1.09 0.88 5.05
N SER A 16 -0.57 -0.16 5.70
CA SER A 16 -0.59 -0.27 7.16
C SER A 16 0.14 0.90 7.84
N TYR A 17 1.26 1.34 7.28
CA TYR A 17 2.00 2.50 7.78
C TYR A 17 1.22 3.81 7.58
N ALA A 18 0.67 4.02 6.38
CA ALA A 18 -0.09 5.21 6.01
C ALA A 18 -1.37 5.37 6.85
N THR A 19 -2.11 4.29 7.08
CA THR A 19 -3.29 4.29 7.96
C THR A 19 -2.92 4.64 9.40
N ARG A 20 -1.84 4.06 9.94
CA ARG A 20 -1.41 4.34 11.33
C ARG A 20 -1.02 5.79 11.56
N LEU A 21 -0.52 6.49 10.54
CA LEU A 21 -0.12 7.88 10.62
C LEU A 21 -1.19 8.86 10.09
N ALA A 22 -2.41 8.37 9.80
CA ALA A 22 -3.48 9.17 9.21
C ALA A 22 -3.07 9.91 7.92
N ILE A 23 -2.12 9.33 7.16
CA ILE A 23 -1.70 9.82 5.83
C ILE A 23 -2.80 9.59 4.79
N MET A 24 -3.69 8.62 5.03
CA MET A 24 -4.82 8.31 4.16
C MET A 24 -6.04 9.25 4.36
N ASP A 25 -6.10 10.00 5.48
CA ASP A 25 -7.33 10.68 5.91
C ASP A 25 -7.48 12.10 5.37
N LYS A 26 -6.39 12.77 4.96
CA LYS A 26 -6.50 14.12 4.39
C LYS A 26 -6.61 14.02 2.87
N LYS A 27 -7.22 15.04 2.26
CA LYS A 27 -7.20 15.35 0.82
C LYS A 27 -5.76 15.52 0.31
N HIS A 28 -4.96 14.48 0.41
CA HIS A 28 -3.53 14.53 0.20
C HIS A 28 -3.26 14.41 -1.28
N SER A 29 -2.74 15.50 -1.84
CA SER A 29 -2.02 15.48 -3.11
C SER A 29 -0.98 14.34 -3.08
N SER A 30 -0.71 13.75 -4.24
CA SER A 30 0.33 12.72 -4.43
C SER A 30 1.64 13.07 -3.72
N LYS A 31 2.02 14.36 -3.70
CA LYS A 31 3.20 14.86 -2.98
C LYS A 31 3.17 14.60 -1.47
N ALA A 32 2.04 14.82 -0.80
CA ALA A 32 1.98 14.65 0.64
C ALA A 32 2.00 13.16 1.05
N MET A 33 1.44 12.29 0.21
CA MET A 33 1.55 10.84 0.39
C MET A 33 2.98 10.37 0.14
N HIS A 34 3.66 10.94 -0.86
CA HIS A 34 5.08 10.71 -1.10
C HIS A 34 5.94 11.10 0.10
N ASP A 35 5.86 12.35 0.54
CA ASP A 35 6.64 12.87 1.68
C ASP A 35 6.40 12.02 2.96
N GLY A 36 5.17 11.55 3.17
CA GLY A 36 4.83 10.68 4.30
C GLY A 36 5.38 9.25 4.20
N LEU A 37 5.41 8.67 3.00
CA LEU A 37 5.87 7.30 2.76
C LEU A 37 7.38 7.20 2.51
N GLU A 38 8.04 8.28 2.12
CA GLU A 38 9.47 8.32 1.82
C GLU A 38 10.30 7.82 3.01
N LEU A 39 9.99 8.28 4.23
CA LEU A 39 10.69 7.81 5.45
C LEU A 39 10.51 6.31 5.70
N TRP A 40 9.33 5.76 5.42
CA TRP A 40 9.09 4.32 5.52
C TRP A 40 9.88 3.57 4.46
N TYR A 41 9.84 4.06 3.22
CA TYR A 41 10.52 3.48 2.07
C TYR A 41 12.04 3.41 2.30
N LEU A 42 12.62 4.50 2.79
CA LEU A 42 14.04 4.59 3.13
C LEU A 42 14.46 3.67 4.28
N LYS A 43 13.55 3.34 5.20
CA LYS A 43 13.86 2.44 6.33
C LYS A 43 13.56 0.97 6.02
N THR A 44 12.91 0.68 4.91
CA THR A 44 12.40 -0.65 4.58
C THR A 44 13.21 -1.27 3.45
N ARG A 45 14.23 -2.06 3.81
CA ARG A 45 15.24 -2.61 2.87
C ARG A 45 14.67 -3.34 1.65
N PHE A 46 13.53 -4.01 1.77
CA PHE A 46 12.93 -4.72 0.62
C PHE A 46 12.11 -3.80 -0.28
N ALA A 47 11.66 -2.65 0.21
CA ALA A 47 10.80 -1.72 -0.51
C ALA A 47 11.54 -1.07 -1.69
N TYR A 48 12.87 -0.84 -1.57
CA TYR A 48 13.72 -0.33 -2.66
C TYR A 48 13.71 -1.13 -3.96
N ARG A 49 13.20 -2.36 -3.94
CA ARG A 49 13.08 -3.21 -5.12
C ARG A 49 11.80 -2.95 -5.92
N VAL A 50 10.96 -2.01 -5.46
CA VAL A 50 9.69 -1.62 -6.05
C VAL A 50 9.65 -0.09 -6.08
N PRO A 51 9.31 0.57 -7.20
CA PRO A 51 9.21 2.03 -7.24
C PRO A 51 8.20 2.55 -6.22
N LEU A 52 8.55 3.61 -5.48
CA LEU A 52 7.68 4.19 -4.46
C LEU A 52 6.44 4.82 -5.10
N GLU A 53 6.61 5.41 -6.27
CA GLU A 53 5.57 6.06 -7.07
C GLU A 53 4.47 5.07 -7.44
N ASP A 54 4.86 3.86 -7.89
CA ASP A 54 3.91 2.79 -8.20
C ASP A 54 3.08 2.39 -6.95
N ILE A 55 3.70 2.38 -5.77
CA ILE A 55 2.99 2.07 -4.52
C ILE A 55 2.01 3.19 -4.19
N ILE A 56 2.41 4.46 -4.33
CA ILE A 56 1.57 5.63 -4.08
C ILE A 56 0.37 5.64 -5.02
N GLU A 57 0.56 5.40 -6.31
CA GLU A 57 -0.51 5.30 -7.30
C GLU A 57 -1.55 4.25 -6.89
N ILE A 58 -1.10 3.06 -6.49
CA ILE A 58 -2.00 2.01 -6.01
C ILE A 58 -2.73 2.45 -4.74
N LEU A 59 -2.03 3.02 -3.75
CA LEU A 59 -2.65 3.47 -2.50
C LEU A 59 -3.71 4.55 -2.72
N GLN A 60 -3.57 5.42 -3.73
CA GLN A 60 -4.60 6.41 -4.08
C GLN A 60 -5.90 5.76 -4.57
N THR A 61 -5.85 4.54 -5.09
CA THR A 61 -7.03 3.78 -5.51
C THR A 61 -7.67 2.97 -4.37
N TYR A 62 -7.12 3.04 -3.15
CA TYR A 62 -7.58 2.24 -2.03
C TYR A 62 -9.02 2.58 -1.64
N PRO A 63 -9.95 1.60 -1.63
CA PRO A 63 -11.37 1.85 -1.36
C PRO A 63 -11.71 2.11 0.12
N ASN A 64 -10.73 2.14 1.04
CA ASN A 64 -10.95 2.34 2.47
C ASN A 64 -11.85 1.30 3.15
N ASP A 65 -11.91 0.07 2.62
CA ASP A 65 -12.83 -0.99 3.08
C ASP A 65 -12.14 -2.24 3.68
N GLY A 66 -10.83 -2.17 3.93
CA GLY A 66 -10.05 -3.31 4.44
C GLY A 66 -9.69 -4.35 3.37
N SER A 67 -9.88 -4.03 2.08
CA SER A 67 -9.38 -4.83 0.97
C SER A 67 -7.86 -4.95 0.97
N LYS A 68 -7.35 -6.02 0.37
CA LYS A 68 -5.91 -6.27 0.19
C LYS A 68 -5.55 -6.22 -1.28
N TRP A 69 -4.43 -5.59 -1.61
CA TRP A 69 -3.90 -5.61 -2.97
C TRP A 69 -3.33 -6.98 -3.31
N GLN A 70 -3.61 -7.48 -4.52
CA GLN A 70 -3.09 -8.75 -5.01
C GLN A 70 -2.90 -8.73 -6.53
N GLY A 71 -1.81 -9.33 -7.00
CA GLY A 71 -1.54 -9.50 -8.44
C GLY A 71 -0.39 -8.68 -8.98
N GLY A 72 0.47 -8.13 -8.11
CA GLY A 72 1.62 -7.32 -8.50
C GLY A 72 1.20 -5.92 -8.97
N LYS A 73 2.00 -5.29 -9.85
CA LYS A 73 1.78 -3.91 -10.31
C LYS A 73 0.42 -3.70 -10.98
N THR A 74 -0.07 -4.70 -11.71
CA THR A 74 -1.37 -4.67 -12.41
C THR A 74 -2.46 -5.42 -11.64
N GLY A 75 -2.28 -5.56 -10.32
CA GLY A 75 -3.20 -6.25 -9.44
C GLY A 75 -4.52 -5.51 -9.26
N LYS A 76 -5.27 -5.94 -8.25
CA LYS A 76 -6.53 -5.31 -7.85
C LYS A 76 -6.76 -5.48 -6.35
N TRP A 77 -7.53 -4.55 -5.79
CA TRP A 77 -8.07 -4.68 -4.44
C TRP A 77 -9.01 -5.88 -4.37
N GLN A 78 -8.68 -6.83 -3.49
CA GLN A 78 -9.50 -7.99 -3.17
C GLN A 78 -10.15 -7.78 -1.82
N LYS A 79 -11.47 -7.87 -1.77
CA LYS A 79 -12.21 -7.82 -0.50
C LYS A 79 -11.76 -8.97 0.38
N THR A 80 -11.35 -8.64 1.60
CA THR A 80 -11.11 -9.66 2.61
C THR A 80 -12.47 -10.12 3.12
N ASN A 81 -13.02 -11.21 2.58
CA ASN A 81 -14.21 -11.83 3.15
C ASN A 81 -13.84 -12.40 4.53
N MET A 82 -13.97 -11.59 5.59
CA MET A 82 -13.99 -12.09 6.95
C MET A 82 -15.25 -12.92 7.10
N LYS A 83 -15.16 -14.24 6.89
CA LYS A 83 -16.16 -15.16 7.41
C LYS A 83 -16.16 -14.97 8.93
N LYS A 84 -17.21 -14.35 9.48
CA LYS A 84 -17.53 -14.42 10.90
C LYS A 84 -17.59 -15.91 11.25
N GLN A 85 -16.61 -16.40 12.01
CA GLN A 85 -16.81 -17.63 12.76
C GLN A 85 -17.81 -17.29 13.87
N ILE A 86 -18.96 -17.96 13.79
CA ILE A 86 -20.01 -17.99 14.83
C ILE A 86 -19.51 -18.88 15.95
#